data_AF-A0A0N4YNG5-F1
#
_entry.id   AF-A0A0N4YNG5-F1
#
_cell.length_a   1.000
_cell.length_b   1.000
_cell.length_c   1.000
_cell.angle_alpha   90.00
_cell.angle_beta   90.00
_cell.angle_gamma   90.00
#
_symmetry.space_group_name_H-M   'P 1'
#
loop_
_entity.id
_entity.type
_entity.pdbx_description
1 polymer ?
#
loop_
_entity_poly.entity_id
_entity_poly.type
_entity_poly.pdbx_seq_one_letter_code
_entity_poly.pdbx_strand_id
1 'polypeptide(L)' 'MSAPAPSHWAKDSEEEDRVEALIRRTGCWDQHLAVVDCMGDKGDWRQCQLQVQQFKECMTKKPQQPGQKN' A
#
# COMPACT_ATOMS: atom_id res chain seq x y z
N MET A 1 3.90 28.77 29.31
CA MET A 1 2.82 28.10 28.56
C MET A 1 3.45 26.94 27.83
N SER A 2 3.29 25.71 28.32
CA SER A 2 3.98 24.54 27.79
C SER A 2 3.31 24.10 26.49
N ALA A 3 4.03 24.18 25.38
CA ALA A 3 3.58 23.70 24.08
C ALA A 3 3.24 22.19 24.17
N PRO A 4 2.11 21.72 23.62
CA PRO A 4 1.84 20.30 23.56
C PRO A 4 2.91 19.64 22.69
N ALA A 5 3.48 18.53 23.18
CA ALA A 5 4.45 17.75 22.44
C ALA A 5 3.88 17.36 21.05
N PRO A 6 4.68 17.40 19.98
CA PRO A 6 4.22 17.00 18.66
C PRO A 6 3.79 15.53 18.77
N SER A 7 2.50 15.32 18.58
CA SER A 7 1.90 14.01 18.68
C SER A 7 2.52 13.11 17.62
N HIS A 8 2.80 11.85 17.97
CA HIS A 8 3.57 10.89 17.17
C HIS A 8 2.99 10.65 15.76
N TRP A 9 1.73 11.05 15.51
CA TRP A 9 1.06 10.98 14.22
C TRP A 9 1.41 12.12 13.24
N ALA A 10 1.95 13.25 13.72
CA ALA A 10 2.35 14.37 12.85
C ALA A 10 3.69 14.12 12.12
N LYS A 11 4.33 12.98 12.38
CA LYS A 11 5.58 12.54 11.78
C LYS A 11 5.40 11.42 10.74
N ASP A 12 4.16 11.16 10.35
CA ASP A 12 3.80 10.06 9.44
C ASP A 12 3.90 10.44 7.95
N SER A 13 4.12 11.71 7.62
CA SER A 13 4.31 12.09 6.21
C SER A 13 5.64 11.57 5.62
N GLU A 14 6.60 11.15 6.46
CA GLU A 14 7.85 10.52 6.02
C GLU A 14 7.76 8.97 5.99
N GLU A 15 6.68 8.38 6.54
CA GLU A 15 6.51 6.93 6.64
C GLU A 15 5.86 6.33 5.37
N GLU A 16 4.97 7.07 4.71
CA GLU A 16 4.47 6.74 3.37
C GLU A 16 5.64 6.50 2.39
N ASP A 17 6.62 7.39 2.38
CA ASP A 17 7.85 7.26 1.57
C ASP A 17 8.63 5.96 1.85
N ARG A 18 8.68 5.51 3.11
CA ARG A 18 9.37 4.26 3.47
C ARG A 18 8.64 3.05 2.93
N VAL A 19 7.31 3.04 3.05
CA VAL A 19 6.47 1.95 2.54
C VAL A 19 6.53 1.91 1.01
N GLU A 20 6.39 3.06 0.34
CA GLU A 20 6.53 3.17 -1.11
C GLU A 20 7.91 2.70 -1.60
N ALA A 21 8.99 3.12 -0.91
CA ALA A 21 10.34 2.68 -1.24
C ALA A 21 10.52 1.16 -1.11
N LEU A 22 9.91 0.54 -0.09
CA LEU A 22 9.92 -0.92 0.08
C LEU A 22 9.11 -1.61 -1.03
N ILE A 23 7.93 -1.09 -1.37
CA ILE A 23 7.11 -1.62 -2.47
C ILE A 23 7.85 -1.55 -3.82
N ARG A 24 8.54 -0.44 -4.09
CA ARG A 24 9.36 -0.30 -5.30
C ARG A 24 10.48 -1.34 -5.35
N ARG A 25 11.08 -1.67 -4.20
CA ARG A 25 12.12 -2.71 -4.08
C ARG A 25 11.59 -4.13 -4.26
N THR A 26 10.33 -4.41 -3.90
CA THR A 26 9.74 -5.74 -4.09
C THR A 26 9.26 -6.00 -5.51
N GLY A 27 9.10 -4.95 -6.33
CA GLY A 27 8.55 -5.05 -7.68
C GLY A 27 7.02 -5.11 -7.71
N CYS A 28 6.36 -4.91 -6.58
CA CYS A 28 4.90 -4.89 -6.44
C CYS A 28 4.30 -3.49 -6.60
N TRP A 29 5.04 -2.60 -7.26
CA TRP A 29 4.67 -1.19 -7.43
C TRP A 29 3.41 -1.02 -8.27
N ASP A 30 3.24 -1.84 -9.31
CA ASP A 30 2.08 -1.79 -10.19
C ASP A 30 0.76 -2.10 -9.45
N GLN A 31 0.78 -3.12 -8.59
CA GLN A 31 -0.37 -3.47 -7.76
C GLN A 31 -0.66 -2.40 -6.70
N HIS A 32 0.37 -1.71 -6.19
CA HIS A 32 0.17 -0.58 -5.29
C HIS A 32 -0.51 0.60 -6.00
N LEU A 33 -0.04 0.95 -7.20
CA LEU A 33 -0.69 1.98 -8.02
C LEU A 33 -2.14 1.64 -8.31
N ALA A 34 -2.46 0.39 -8.64
CA ALA A 34 -3.84 -0.03 -8.88
C ALA A 34 -4.75 0.11 -7.63
N VAL A 35 -4.19 -0.04 -6.42
CA VAL A 35 -4.91 0.21 -5.16
C VAL A 35 -5.14 1.70 -4.97
N VAL A 36 -4.12 2.53 -5.16
CA VAL A 36 -4.20 4.00 -5.01
C VAL A 36 -5.17 4.60 -6.02
N ASP A 37 -5.10 4.15 -7.28
CA ASP A 37 -5.99 4.59 -8.36
C ASP A 37 -7.45 4.24 -8.04
N CYS A 38 -7.71 2.99 -7.62
CA CYS A 38 -9.05 2.57 -7.21
C CYS A 38 -9.57 3.36 -6.01
N MET A 39 -8.71 3.69 -5.04
CA MET A 39 -9.09 4.54 -3.90
C MET A 39 -9.37 5.97 -4.34
N GLY A 40 -8.61 6.51 -5.29
CA GLY A 40 -8.82 7.83 -5.88
C GLY A 40 -10.14 7.94 -6.63
N ASP A 41 -10.50 6.91 -7.40
CA ASP A 41 -11.75 6.87 -8.16
C ASP A 41 -12.98 6.64 -7.29
N LYS A 42 -12.91 5.65 -6.38
CA LYS A 42 -14.10 5.19 -5.64
C LYS A 42 -14.25 5.83 -4.27
N GLY A 43 -13.17 6.28 -3.64
CA GLY A 43 -13.16 6.76 -2.26
C GLY A 43 -13.49 5.70 -1.20
N ASP A 44 -13.72 4.45 -1.60
CA ASP A 44 -14.06 3.33 -0.71
C ASP A 44 -13.13 2.14 -0.97
N TRP A 45 -12.21 1.93 -0.03
CA TRP A 45 -11.25 0.83 -0.06
C TRP A 45 -11.94 -0.55 -0.09
N ARG A 46 -13.19 -0.67 0.39
CA ARG A 46 -13.94 -1.94 0.36
C ARG A 46 -14.27 -2.37 -1.07
N GLN A 47 -14.49 -1.43 -1.98
CA GLN A 47 -14.69 -1.76 -3.39
C GLN A 47 -13.37 -2.10 -4.10
N CYS A 48 -12.23 -1.73 -3.50
CA CYS A 48 -10.88 -2.02 -3.98
C CYS A 48 -10.30 -3.32 -3.41
N GLN A 49 -11.12 -4.16 -2.78
CA GLN A 49 -10.70 -5.39 -2.11
C GLN A 49 -9.96 -6.37 -3.05
N LEU A 50 -10.32 -6.37 -4.34
CA LEU A 50 -9.61 -7.15 -5.36
C LEU A 50 -8.17 -6.64 -5.56
N GLN A 51 -7.99 -5.33 -5.61
CA GLN A 51 -6.69 -4.70 -5.89
C GLN A 51 -5.78 -4.86 -4.67
N VAL A 52 -6.36 -4.70 -3.48
CA VAL A 52 -5.67 -4.94 -2.20
C VAL A 52 -5.25 -6.42 -2.07
N GLN A 53 -6.08 -7.37 -2.50
CA GLN A 53 -5.69 -8.78 -2.52
C GLN A 53 -4.51 -9.04 -3.47
N GLN A 54 -4.54 -8.50 -4.69
CA GLN A 54 -3.43 -8.66 -5.64
C GLN A 54 -2.13 -8.06 -5.12
N PHE A 55 -2.20 -6.88 -4.49
CA PHE A 55 -1.06 -6.26 -3.84
C PHE A 55 -0.50 -7.14 -2.70
N LYS A 56 -1.38 -7.68 -1.85
CA LYS A 56 -1.00 -8.59 -0.78
C LYS A 56 -0.37 -9.88 -1.32
N GLU A 57 -0.93 -10.46 -2.37
CA GLU A 57 -0.38 -11.65 -3.03
C GLU A 57 1.00 -11.37 -3.62
N CYS A 58 1.20 -10.20 -4.24
CA CYS A 58 2.50 -9.80 -4.76
C CYS A 58 3.54 -9.67 -3.62
N MET A 59 3.18 -9.00 -2.53
CA MET A 59 4.05 -8.85 -1.35
C MET A 59 4.33 -10.18 -0.62
N THR A 60 3.36 -11.10 -0.63
CA THR A 60 3.47 -12.41 0.04
C THR A 60 4.20 -13.43 -0.84
N LYS A 61 4.23 -13.24 -2.16
CA LYS A 61 5.05 -14.04 -3.06
C LYS A 61 6.54 -13.80 -2.77
N LYS A 62 7.14 -14.71 -2.01
CA LYS A 62 8.50 -15.18 -2.36
C LYS A 62 8.48 -15.62 -3.84
N PRO A 63 9.59 -15.60 -4.61
CA PRO A 63 9.59 -15.93 -6.04
C PRO A 63 9.24 -17.41 -6.35
N GLN A 64 8.04 -17.85 -5.99
CA GLN A 64 7.41 -19.07 -6.45
C GLN A 64 5.91 -18.83 -6.66
N GLN A 65 5.62 -18.69 -7.95
CA GLN A 65 4.49 -19.28 -8.69
C GLN A 65 3.13 -18.55 -8.62
N PRO A 66 2.54 -18.21 -9.78
CA PRO A 66 1.27 -17.51 -9.88
C PRO A 66 0.10 -18.50 -9.86
N GLY A 67 -0.75 -18.39 -8.83
CA GLY A 67 -2.08 -18.98 -8.84
C GLY A 67 -3.05 -18.16 -9.69
N GLN A 68 -2.89 -18.18 -11.01
CA GLN A 68 -3.98 -17.83 -11.92
C GLN A 68 -5.05 -18.92 -11.78
N LYS A 69 -6.14 -18.59 -11.08
CA LYS A 69 -7.33 -19.44 -10.99
C LYS A 69 -8.36 -18.97 -12.02
N ASN A 70 -8.34 -19.72 -13.12
CA ASN A 70 -9.41 -20.07 -14.07
C ASN A 70 -10.14 -18.95 -14.83
#